data_AF-A0A6A6R2Z3-F1
#
_entry.id   AF-A0A6A6R2Z3-F1
#
_cell.length_a   1.000
_cell.length_b   1.000
_cell.length_c   1.000
_cell.angle_alpha   90.00
_cell.angle_beta   90.00
_cell.angle_gamma   90.00
#
_symmetry.space_group_name_H-M   'P 1'
#
loop_
_entity.id
_entity.type
_entity.pdbx_description
1 polymer ?
#
loop_
_entity_poly.entity_id
_entity_poly.type
_entity_poly.pdbx_seq_one_letter_code
_entity_poly.pdbx_strand_id
1 'polypeptide(L)'
;MNHYINLLIFTPLFASLALANGCFSGGDEIFAVAEANTSIPSVCKYLRSYHGDTWVYNTTLENRTACRTYSAFNATSQKMEDNLDKAWYYEIHLISNPKNGRVLGQDECVNGMTKSVVAICDWGADFSYTNWRYVADPNKVPCGQKWDDQSPVVDSHV
;
A
#
# COMPACT_ATOMS: atom_id res chain seq x y z
N MET A 1 -3.04 48.51 -43.50
CA MET A 1 -3.87 48.34 -42.28
C MET A 1 -3.50 47.02 -41.66
N ASN A 2 -2.80 47.09 -40.52
CA ASN A 2 -2.34 45.97 -39.73
C ASN A 2 -3.50 45.40 -38.90
N HIS A 3 -3.70 44.09 -38.90
CA HIS A 3 -4.25 43.40 -37.73
C HIS A 3 -3.66 41.99 -37.63
N TYR A 4 -2.73 41.84 -36.69
CA TYR A 4 -2.27 40.55 -36.18
C TYR A 4 -3.13 40.23 -34.95
N ILE A 5 -3.85 39.10 -34.98
CA ILE A 5 -4.53 38.54 -33.81
C ILE A 5 -3.58 37.52 -33.19
N ASN A 6 -2.95 37.91 -32.08
CA ASN A 6 -2.23 37.00 -31.20
C ASN A 6 -3.25 36.19 -30.38
N LEU A 7 -3.40 34.91 -30.69
CA LEU A 7 -4.16 33.97 -29.86
C LEU A 7 -3.18 33.30 -28.89
N LEU A 8 -3.16 33.77 -27.64
CA LEU A 8 -2.51 33.09 -26.52
C LEU A 8 -3.38 31.89 -26.12
N ILE A 9 -3.01 30.70 -26.56
CA ILE A 9 -3.59 29.46 -26.03
C ILE A 9 -2.76 29.05 -24.81
N PHE A 10 -3.33 29.25 -23.63
CA PHE A 10 -2.87 28.64 -22.38
C PHE A 10 -3.00 27.12 -22.51
N THR A 11 -1.88 26.41 -22.60
CA THR A 11 -1.85 24.97 -22.39
C THR A 11 -1.84 24.71 -20.87
N PRO A 12 -2.79 23.95 -20.31
CA PRO A 12 -2.62 23.45 -18.97
C PRO A 12 -1.56 22.33 -19.03
N LEU A 13 -0.38 22.61 -18.47
CA LEU A 13 0.60 21.62 -18.05
C LEU A 13 -0.01 20.78 -16.92
N PHE A 14 -0.94 19.89 -17.24
CA PHE A 14 -1.15 18.72 -16.41
C PHE A 14 0.02 17.80 -16.68
N ALA A 15 1.04 17.88 -15.82
CA ALA A 15 2.03 16.83 -15.72
C ALA A 15 1.28 15.53 -15.44
N SER A 16 1.12 14.71 -16.48
CA SER A 16 0.65 13.34 -16.33
C SER A 16 1.69 12.64 -15.48
N LEU A 17 1.39 12.44 -14.19
CA LEU A 17 2.07 11.40 -13.42
C LEU A 17 1.83 10.11 -14.20
N ALA A 18 2.87 9.60 -14.85
CA ALA A 18 2.86 8.28 -15.45
C ALA A 18 2.63 7.28 -14.31
N LEU A 19 1.37 6.88 -14.16
CA LEU A 19 0.94 5.85 -13.24
C LEU A 19 1.49 4.51 -13.71
N ALA A 20 2.58 4.05 -13.10
CA ALA A 20 2.97 2.65 -13.19
C ALA A 20 1.95 1.86 -12.35
N ASN A 21 0.86 1.43 -12.99
CA ASN A 21 -0.20 0.64 -12.38
C ASN A 21 -0.13 -0.77 -12.94
N GLY A 22 0.19 -1.74 -12.09
CA GLY A 22 0.13 -3.16 -12.42
C GLY A 22 -0.94 -3.85 -11.58
N CYS A 23 -1.97 -4.40 -12.21
CA CYS A 23 -2.86 -5.35 -11.52
C CYS A 23 -2.16 -6.70 -11.40
N PHE A 24 -2.23 -7.31 -10.23
CA PHE A 24 -1.84 -8.70 -10.11
C PHE A 24 -2.90 -9.59 -10.77
N SER A 25 -2.47 -10.69 -11.39
CA SER A 25 -3.35 -11.66 -12.03
C SER A 25 -3.23 -12.99 -11.27
N GLY A 26 -4.20 -13.27 -10.42
CA GLY A 26 -4.21 -14.47 -9.61
C GLY A 26 -3.98 -14.20 -8.13
N GLY A 27 -4.21 -15.25 -7.37
CA GLY A 27 -4.40 -15.24 -5.93
C GLY A 27 -5.45 -16.30 -5.62
N ASP A 28 -5.38 -16.89 -4.44
CA ASP A 28 -6.39 -17.85 -4.01
C ASP A 28 -7.70 -17.07 -3.74
N GLU A 29 -8.80 -17.42 -4.44
CA GLU A 29 -10.17 -16.82 -4.28
C GLU A 29 -10.64 -16.79 -2.82
N ILE A 30 -10.09 -17.69 -2.01
CA ILE A 30 -10.36 -17.88 -0.59
C ILE A 30 -9.94 -16.69 0.28
N PHE A 31 -9.10 -15.76 -0.24
CA PHE A 31 -8.73 -14.54 0.48
C PHE A 31 -9.60 -13.40 -0.02
N ALA A 32 -10.73 -13.23 0.67
CA ALA A 32 -11.68 -12.18 0.34
C ALA A 32 -10.95 -10.83 0.33
N VAL A 33 -10.89 -10.18 -0.83
CA VAL A 33 -10.52 -8.76 -1.00
C VAL A 33 -11.19 -7.89 0.08
N ALA A 34 -12.39 -8.27 0.52
CA ALA A 34 -13.09 -7.68 1.65
C ALA A 34 -12.27 -7.70 2.95
N GLU A 35 -11.69 -8.82 3.36
CA GLU A 35 -10.84 -8.93 4.55
C GLU A 35 -9.52 -8.17 4.40
N ALA A 36 -8.92 -8.25 3.21
CA ALA A 36 -7.75 -7.44 2.88
C ALA A 36 -8.07 -5.95 3.02
N ASN A 37 -9.24 -5.52 2.55
CA ASN A 37 -9.70 -4.14 2.64
C ASN A 37 -10.04 -3.72 4.08
N THR A 38 -10.65 -4.59 4.89
CA THR A 38 -10.95 -4.28 6.30
C THR A 38 -9.69 -4.17 7.16
N SER A 39 -8.59 -4.84 6.78
CA SER A 39 -7.31 -4.74 7.47
C SER A 39 -6.54 -3.45 7.22
N ILE A 40 -6.87 -2.70 6.16
CA ILE A 40 -6.06 -1.55 5.69
C ILE A 40 -5.81 -0.51 6.79
N PRO A 41 -6.81 -0.10 7.60
CA PRO A 41 -6.56 0.87 8.65
C PRO A 41 -5.50 0.43 9.65
N SER A 42 -5.51 -0.83 10.07
CA SER A 42 -4.57 -1.35 11.06
C SER A 42 -3.21 -1.72 10.45
N VAL A 43 -3.16 -2.19 9.19
CA VAL A 43 -1.91 -2.29 8.40
C VAL A 43 -1.24 -0.92 8.31
N CYS A 44 -1.99 0.11 7.93
CA CYS A 44 -1.47 1.47 7.80
C CYS A 44 -0.98 2.03 9.13
N LYS A 45 -1.67 1.72 10.23
CA LYS A 45 -1.21 2.08 11.57
C LYS A 45 0.15 1.43 11.85
N TYR A 46 0.28 0.12 11.64
CA TYR A 46 1.52 -0.63 11.84
C TYR A 46 2.68 -0.11 10.98
N LEU A 47 2.45 0.02 9.67
CA LEU A 47 3.46 0.51 8.73
C LEU A 47 3.92 1.92 9.08
N ARG A 48 3.06 2.77 9.66
CA ARG A 48 3.45 4.10 10.14
C ARG A 48 4.23 4.04 11.46
N SER A 49 3.82 3.20 12.40
CA SER A 49 4.40 3.12 13.74
C SER A 49 5.67 2.27 13.85
N TYR A 50 6.07 1.54 12.79
CA TYR A 50 7.23 0.64 12.81
C TYR A 50 8.56 1.29 13.28
N HIS A 51 8.67 2.64 13.22
CA HIS A 51 9.78 3.42 13.77
C HIS A 51 9.29 4.63 14.61
N GLY A 52 8.09 4.53 15.20
CA GLY A 52 7.42 5.63 15.91
C GLY A 52 6.54 6.52 15.02
N ASP A 53 5.54 7.15 15.63
CA ASP A 53 4.44 7.87 14.95
C ASP A 53 4.86 9.11 14.15
N THR A 54 6.08 9.63 14.39
CA THR A 54 6.60 10.87 13.78
C THR A 54 7.69 10.63 12.74
N TRP A 55 7.90 9.38 12.29
CA TRP A 55 9.01 9.10 11.39
C TRP A 55 8.87 9.82 10.05
N VAL A 56 9.85 10.67 9.76
CA VAL A 56 9.99 11.39 8.51
C VAL A 56 10.82 10.54 7.56
N TYR A 57 10.28 10.16 6.40
CA TYR A 57 11.04 9.46 5.36
C TYR A 57 12.05 10.44 4.76
N ASN A 58 13.28 10.46 5.27
CA ASN A 58 14.21 11.59 5.13
C ASN A 58 15.47 11.26 4.33
N THR A 59 16.00 10.03 4.34
CA THR A 59 17.34 9.77 3.75
C THR A 59 17.51 8.43 3.07
N THR A 60 16.87 7.38 3.54
CA THR A 60 16.81 6.07 2.87
C THR A 60 15.39 5.88 2.36
N LEU A 61 15.23 5.61 1.06
CA LEU A 61 13.94 5.28 0.43
C LEU A 61 13.49 3.90 0.92
N GLU A 62 13.25 3.76 2.22
CA GLU A 62 12.97 2.49 2.86
C GLU A 62 11.56 2.04 2.51
N ASN A 63 11.48 0.81 2.04
CA ASN A 63 10.22 0.12 1.85
C ASN A 63 9.77 -0.32 3.23
N ARG A 64 8.54 0.03 3.59
CA ARG A 64 7.89 -0.51 4.78
C ARG A 64 6.97 -1.62 4.34
N THR A 65 7.07 -2.76 5.02
CA THR A 65 6.38 -3.98 4.59
C THR A 65 5.67 -4.64 5.76
N ALA A 66 4.51 -5.22 5.48
CA ALA A 66 3.74 -6.00 6.45
C ALA A 66 3.08 -7.16 5.73
N CYS A 67 2.90 -8.27 6.44
CA CYS A 67 2.21 -9.43 5.93
C CYS A 67 1.05 -9.78 6.85
N ARG A 68 -0.15 -9.93 6.28
CA ARG A 68 -1.32 -10.43 7.01
C ARG A 68 -1.72 -11.79 6.49
N THR A 69 -1.73 -12.76 7.39
CA THR A 69 -2.34 -14.08 7.18
C THR A 69 -3.79 -14.03 7.63
N TYR A 70 -4.68 -14.69 6.89
CA TYR A 70 -6.08 -14.80 7.27
C TYR A 70 -6.34 -16.25 7.65
N SER A 71 -6.76 -16.47 8.89
CA SER A 71 -7.13 -17.80 9.34
C SER A 71 -8.34 -18.28 8.54
N ALA A 72 -8.22 -19.37 7.81
CA ALA A 72 -9.36 -20.00 7.14
C ALA A 72 -9.79 -21.25 7.91
N PHE A 73 -11.09 -21.44 8.02
CA PHE A 73 -11.64 -22.68 8.55
C PHE A 73 -11.64 -23.75 7.46
N ASN A 74 -10.86 -24.80 7.64
CA ASN A 74 -10.92 -25.96 6.77
C ASN A 74 -12.04 -26.90 7.27
N ALA A 75 -13.14 -26.93 6.54
CA ALA A 75 -14.32 -27.73 6.88
C ALA A 75 -14.03 -29.24 6.90
N THR A 76 -13.10 -29.71 6.06
CA THR A 76 -12.71 -31.12 5.97
C THR A 76 -11.90 -31.55 7.19
N SER A 77 -10.96 -30.72 7.64
CA SER A 77 -10.12 -31.02 8.80
C SER A 77 -10.71 -30.55 10.13
N GLN A 78 -11.78 -29.74 10.09
CA GLN A 78 -12.37 -29.04 11.24
C GLN A 78 -11.35 -28.23 12.04
N LYS A 79 -10.36 -27.64 11.35
CA LYS A 79 -9.30 -26.86 11.97
C LYS A 79 -9.23 -25.47 11.35
N MET A 80 -8.80 -24.51 12.17
CA MET A 80 -8.29 -23.24 11.66
C MET A 80 -6.89 -23.48 11.11
N GLU A 81 -6.69 -23.16 9.84
CA GLU A 81 -5.38 -23.16 9.20
C GLU A 81 -4.79 -21.76 9.32
N ASP A 82 -3.51 -21.67 9.68
CA ASP A 82 -2.80 -20.39 9.84
C ASP A 82 -2.42 -19.77 8.49
N ASN A 83 -2.52 -20.53 7.39
CA ASN A 83 -2.40 -20.07 6.01
C ASN A 83 -1.12 -19.25 5.78
N LEU A 84 0.00 -19.69 6.34
CA LEU A 84 1.26 -18.94 6.26
C LEU A 84 1.81 -18.84 4.83
N ASP A 85 1.47 -19.82 3.99
CA ASP A 85 1.72 -19.85 2.55
C ASP A 85 0.75 -18.96 1.77
N LYS A 86 -0.21 -18.33 2.44
CA LYS A 86 -1.30 -17.57 1.83
C LYS A 86 -1.55 -16.28 2.61
N ALA A 87 -0.71 -15.29 2.34
CA ALA A 87 -0.72 -14.00 3.03
C ALA A 87 -0.87 -12.86 2.02
N TRP A 88 -1.52 -11.78 2.46
CA TRP A 88 -1.42 -10.50 1.77
C TRP A 88 -0.15 -9.79 2.19
N TYR A 89 0.68 -9.48 1.20
CA TYR A 89 1.84 -8.62 1.35
C TYR A 89 1.46 -7.17 1.08
N TYR A 90 1.77 -6.30 2.03
CA TYR A 90 1.60 -4.86 1.91
C TYR A 90 2.97 -4.19 1.90
N GLU A 91 3.18 -3.27 0.96
CA GLU A 91 4.39 -2.46 0.90
C GLU A 91 4.05 -0.99 0.61
N ILE A 92 4.77 -0.11 1.28
CA ILE A 92 4.74 1.33 1.02
C ILE A 92 6.16 1.81 0.79
N HIS A 93 6.34 2.56 -0.28
CA HIS A 93 7.61 3.13 -0.66
C HIS A 93 7.46 4.59 -1.07
N LEU A 94 8.34 5.46 -0.57
CA LEU A 94 8.39 6.85 -1.02
C LEU A 94 9.05 6.90 -2.40
N ILE A 95 8.37 7.45 -3.42
CA ILE A 95 8.90 7.46 -4.80
C ILE A 95 10.03 8.48 -4.97
N SER A 96 9.86 9.67 -4.39
CA SER A 96 10.85 10.74 -4.45
C SER A 96 11.03 11.36 -3.08
N ASN A 97 12.26 11.48 -2.63
CA ASN A 97 12.58 12.02 -1.32
C ASN A 97 12.61 13.57 -1.36
N PRO A 98 11.68 14.28 -0.71
CA PRO A 98 11.79 15.72 -0.58
C PRO A 98 12.94 16.08 0.38
N LYS A 99 13.53 17.27 0.22
CA LYS A 99 14.72 17.72 0.96
C LYS A 99 14.62 17.63 2.50
N ASN A 100 13.40 17.70 3.06
CA ASN A 100 13.14 17.61 4.50
C ASN A 100 12.45 16.30 4.89
N GLY A 101 12.39 15.34 3.97
CA GLY A 101 11.60 14.13 4.07
C GLY A 101 10.08 14.36 4.13
N ARG A 102 9.33 13.25 4.18
CA ARG A 102 7.87 13.28 4.12
C ARG A 102 7.25 12.37 5.18
N VAL A 103 6.23 12.87 5.86
CA VAL A 103 5.37 12.06 6.73
C VAL A 103 4.20 11.51 5.92
N LEU A 104 3.95 10.21 6.05
CA LEU A 104 2.73 9.57 5.54
C LEU A 104 1.64 9.64 6.62
N GLY A 105 0.58 10.41 6.36
CA GLY A 105 -0.58 10.47 7.25
C GLY A 105 -1.39 9.18 7.23
N GLN A 106 -2.17 8.93 8.29
CA GLN A 106 -3.05 7.74 8.36
C GLN A 106 -4.03 7.71 7.19
N ASP A 107 -4.76 8.80 6.96
CA ASP A 107 -5.78 8.87 5.92
C ASP A 107 -5.16 8.76 4.53
N GLU A 108 -3.96 9.32 4.33
CA GLU A 108 -3.24 9.18 3.07
C GLU A 108 -2.84 7.72 2.81
N CYS A 109 -2.32 7.04 3.84
CA CYS A 109 -1.98 5.63 3.76
C CYS A 109 -3.20 4.78 3.40
N VAL A 110 -4.31 4.96 4.14
CA VAL A 110 -5.54 4.20 3.93
C VAL A 110 -6.08 4.44 2.52
N ASN A 111 -6.16 5.69 2.09
CA ASN A 111 -6.65 6.02 0.75
C ASN A 111 -5.75 5.44 -0.37
N GLY A 112 -4.43 5.45 -0.19
CA GLY A 112 -3.49 4.86 -1.14
C GLY A 112 -3.60 3.34 -1.20
N MET A 113 -3.62 2.70 -0.04
CA MET A 113 -3.67 1.23 0.07
C MET A 113 -5.04 0.66 -0.32
N THR A 114 -6.15 1.34 -0.02
CA THR A 114 -7.47 0.91 -0.52
C THR A 114 -7.52 0.91 -2.04
N LYS A 115 -6.79 1.83 -2.69
CA LYS A 115 -6.69 1.82 -4.15
C LYS A 115 -5.88 0.64 -4.67
N SER A 116 -4.83 0.22 -3.96
CA SER A 116 -4.07 -0.97 -4.35
C SER A 116 -4.83 -2.27 -4.09
N VAL A 117 -5.76 -2.32 -3.12
CA VAL A 117 -6.55 -3.53 -2.83
C VAL A 117 -7.85 -3.63 -3.64
N VAL A 118 -8.60 -2.53 -3.80
CA VAL A 118 -10.01 -2.58 -4.25
C VAL A 118 -10.31 -1.72 -5.47
N ALA A 119 -9.68 -0.56 -5.62
CA ALA A 119 -10.21 0.46 -6.54
C ALA A 119 -9.91 0.20 -8.03
N ILE A 120 -8.95 -0.68 -8.34
CA ILE A 120 -8.44 -0.83 -9.72
C ILE A 120 -8.35 -2.30 -10.15
N CYS A 121 -8.17 -3.23 -9.22
CA CYS A 121 -7.82 -4.62 -9.53
C CYS A 121 -8.48 -5.60 -8.55
N ASP A 122 -9.00 -6.72 -9.04
CA ASP A 122 -9.69 -7.75 -8.24
C ASP A 122 -8.74 -8.57 -7.34
N TRP A 123 -7.43 -8.49 -7.59
CA TRP A 123 -6.41 -9.33 -6.95
C TRP A 123 -5.28 -8.52 -6.33
N GLY A 124 -5.57 -7.26 -5.99
CA GLY A 124 -4.55 -6.32 -5.55
C GLY A 124 -3.74 -5.72 -6.70
N ALA A 125 -2.85 -4.79 -6.35
CA ALA A 125 -2.13 -3.98 -7.31
C ALA A 125 -0.81 -3.45 -6.76
N ASP A 126 0.09 -3.14 -7.68
CA ASP A 126 1.18 -2.19 -7.50
C ASP A 126 0.74 -0.85 -8.09
N PHE A 127 0.55 0.13 -7.22
CA PHE A 127 -0.10 1.39 -7.54
C PHE A 127 0.66 2.57 -6.97
N SER A 128 0.89 3.59 -7.80
CA SER A 128 1.52 4.84 -7.34
C SER A 128 0.48 5.95 -7.21
N TYR A 129 0.49 6.65 -6.07
CA TYR A 129 -0.39 7.80 -5.85
C TYR A 129 0.30 8.88 -5.05
N THR A 130 0.17 10.11 -5.53
CA THR A 130 0.93 11.28 -5.05
C THR A 130 2.44 11.08 -5.22
N ASN A 131 3.15 10.80 -4.14
CA ASN A 131 4.58 10.54 -4.09
C ASN A 131 4.90 9.22 -3.37
N TRP A 132 3.92 8.31 -3.31
CA TRP A 132 4.05 7.00 -2.69
C TRP A 132 3.68 5.91 -3.68
N ARG A 133 4.39 4.79 -3.61
CA ARG A 133 4.03 3.52 -4.21
C ARG A 133 3.43 2.63 -3.13
N TYR A 134 2.28 2.05 -3.43
CA TYR A 134 1.50 1.17 -2.58
C TYR A 134 1.39 -0.18 -3.29
N VAL A 135 1.79 -1.24 -2.62
CA VAL A 135 1.64 -2.61 -3.12
C VAL A 135 0.75 -3.36 -2.16
N ALA A 136 -0.27 -4.03 -2.71
CA ALA A 136 -1.02 -5.05 -2.00
C ALA A 136 -1.04 -6.30 -2.88
N ASP A 137 -0.24 -7.30 -2.52
CA ASP A 137 0.05 -8.49 -3.34
C ASP A 137 -0.35 -9.76 -2.58
N PRO A 138 -1.37 -10.52 -3.04
CA PRO A 138 -1.77 -11.78 -2.43
C PRO A 138 -0.89 -12.97 -2.85
N ASN A 139 0.03 -12.79 -3.80
CA ASN A 139 0.84 -13.86 -4.39
C ASN A 139 2.27 -13.89 -3.85
N LYS A 140 2.70 -12.87 -3.09
CA LYS A 140 4.09 -12.75 -2.65
C LYS A 140 4.38 -13.67 -1.47
N VAL A 141 5.13 -14.74 -1.76
CA VAL A 141 5.60 -15.73 -0.78
C VAL A 141 7.12 -15.91 -0.85
N PRO A 142 7.81 -16.19 0.28
CA PRO A 142 7.32 -16.17 1.66
C PRO A 142 7.25 -14.73 2.21
N CYS A 143 6.32 -14.53 3.13
CA CYS A 143 6.06 -13.23 3.73
C CYS A 143 6.93 -13.05 4.99
N GLY A 144 8.05 -12.31 4.86
CA GLY A 144 9.12 -12.27 5.87
C GLY A 144 8.78 -11.58 7.20
N GLN A 145 7.77 -10.70 7.22
CA GLN A 145 7.42 -9.90 8.41
C GLN A 145 5.92 -9.98 8.70
N LYS A 146 5.54 -10.86 9.62
CA LYS A 146 4.15 -11.06 10.04
C LYS A 146 3.65 -9.89 10.88
N TRP A 147 2.42 -9.51 10.63
CA TRP A 147 1.66 -8.57 11.43
C TRP A 147 0.24 -9.11 11.63
N ASP A 148 -0.25 -9.01 12.85
CA ASP A 148 -1.66 -9.24 13.21
C ASP A 148 -2.20 -8.06 14.03
N ASP A 149 -3.52 -7.96 14.17
CA ASP A 149 -4.16 -6.87 14.93
C ASP A 149 -3.82 -6.89 16.43
N GLN A 150 -3.19 -7.97 16.92
CA GLN A 150 -2.74 -8.14 18.30
C GLN A 150 -1.24 -7.86 18.48
N SER A 151 -0.50 -7.70 17.38
CA SER A 151 0.94 -7.54 17.39
C SER A 151 1.24 -6.23 18.11
N PRO A 152 2.03 -6.27 19.20
CA PRO A 152 2.38 -5.04 19.89
C PRO A 152 3.04 -4.12 18.87
N VAL A 153 2.57 -2.88 18.81
CA VAL A 153 3.35 -1.80 18.20
C VAL A 153 4.69 -1.87 18.89
N VAL A 154 5.75 -2.22 18.15
CA VAL A 154 7.09 -2.31 18.71
C VAL A 154 7.44 -0.89 19.12
N ASP A 155 7.23 -0.59 20.39
CA ASP A 155 7.62 0.67 21.00
C ASP A 155 9.14 0.61 21.12
N SER A 156 9.83 0.89 20.01
CA SER A 156 11.29 0.89 19.96
C SER A 156 11.82 2.14 20.66
N HIS A 157 11.63 2.18 21.97
CA HIS A 157 12.40 3.01 22.89
C HIS A 157 13.53 2.14 23.46
N VAL A 158 14.57 1.95 22.66
CA VAL A 158 15.94 1.62 23.13
C VAL A 158 16.93 2.46 22.34
#